data_AF-A0A3Q9C685-F1
#
_entry.id   AF-A0A3Q9C685-F1
#
_cell.length_a   1.000
_cell.length_b   1.000
_cell.length_c   1.000
_cell.angle_alpha   90.00
_cell.angle_beta   90.00
_cell.angle_gamma   90.00
#
_symmetry.space_group_name_H-M   'P 1'
#
loop_
_entity.id
_entity.type
_entity.pdbx_description
1 polymer ?
#
loop_
_entity_poly.entity_id
_entity_poly.type
_entity_poly.pdbx_seq_one_letter_code
_entity_poly.pdbx_strand_id
1 'polypeptide(L)'
;MPAVASGAGPETGASPIEESLEGMMSRLDVILAADALTDRTLVELMAVYNNVAYVFLYLEAVDDDENFTRLLPWRRAFYQDQELTARIVRRLREMRCADPRLDALREEYLAELTAAERRDPAEDGRLDDLLDEAKAVLAQVQDDRREILRRVGVRAGQADPAAVYYTVLGTMKSTVTRDKLARVWAAARDARQPALLAALDAMVAARRRRSARAGHPNVAAGTLARCRVSEAEIAAFVTSGLETALAAHAEVEAEIAAVTGATSRPMEHFGFAMRTVFGAEPAPTFGVGECLDFLFDVTRAVFGLTLTRRPSGHPHLIKVAVRDADDEIGDILFDLWDTDRRMPGPNHTLGLRARTDWSGLVQRPVAYVSCRFHADAGGTGHLTFQNVHGMFHEFGHALNHLLLRTGVPFRSGLESLPPERLEVLSMWFEKWAYHPEFARRLALGPGSEEQWARCVRIKMFEGRAGLLEQAVTAALDLEVHRSDTGGLRDAFDRLDGRYGIGRHYLLGDVAAYFTWPMYVANPGANFSYLWGAADSAGKFAAFRELSLAEITTRPDLRRILAPCFDADTPAEVPASEAVFRLYGSSALTG
;
A
#
# COMPACT_ATOMS: atom_id res chain seq x y z
N MET A 1 -17.80 24.17 -3.88
CA MET A 1 -17.47 23.67 -5.22
C MET A 1 -18.49 24.23 -6.20
N PRO A 2 -18.11 24.92 -7.29
CA PRO A 2 -19.04 25.10 -8.38
C PRO A 2 -19.12 23.79 -9.18
N ALA A 3 -20.33 23.45 -9.62
CA ALA A 3 -20.59 22.33 -10.52
C ALA A 3 -20.07 22.68 -11.91
N VAL A 4 -19.22 21.82 -12.49
CA VAL A 4 -18.77 21.96 -13.88
C VAL A 4 -19.89 21.41 -14.77
N ALA A 5 -20.58 22.29 -15.48
CA ALA A 5 -21.53 21.94 -16.52
C ALA A 5 -20.79 21.72 -17.85
N SER A 6 -21.15 20.65 -18.56
CA SER A 6 -20.65 20.31 -19.89
C SER A 6 -21.33 21.14 -20.98
N GLY A 7 -20.58 21.87 -21.81
CA GLY A 7 -21.12 22.54 -23.01
C GLY A 7 -20.11 23.36 -23.82
N ALA A 8 -19.69 22.78 -24.96
CA ALA A 8 -18.96 23.27 -26.13
C ALA A 8 -18.70 24.79 -26.39
N GLY A 9 -17.44 25.11 -26.71
CA GLY A 9 -16.95 26.31 -27.44
C GLY A 9 -15.49 26.65 -27.07
N PRO A 10 -14.60 27.05 -28.00
CA PRO A 10 -13.25 27.50 -27.64
C PRO A 10 -13.34 28.96 -27.18
N GLU A 11 -13.75 29.17 -25.93
CA GLU A 11 -13.64 30.47 -25.28
C GLU A 11 -12.23 30.64 -24.72
N THR A 12 -11.58 31.72 -25.12
CA THR A 12 -10.22 32.15 -24.76
C THR A 12 -10.15 32.70 -23.32
N GLY A 13 -10.86 32.08 -22.37
CA GLY A 13 -10.81 32.38 -20.94
C GLY A 13 -9.93 31.37 -20.20
N ALA A 14 -9.35 31.77 -19.06
CA ALA A 14 -8.67 30.84 -18.17
C ALA A 14 -9.63 29.73 -17.75
N SER A 15 -9.15 28.49 -17.67
CA SER A 15 -9.98 27.39 -17.14
C SER A 15 -10.34 27.67 -15.68
N PRO A 16 -11.50 27.23 -15.15
CA PRO A 16 -11.81 27.34 -13.72
C PRO A 16 -10.70 26.80 -12.78
N ILE A 17 -9.91 25.83 -13.26
CA ILE A 17 -8.74 25.30 -12.54
C ILE A 17 -7.60 26.33 -12.51
N GLU A 18 -7.36 26.99 -13.65
CA GLU A 18 -6.34 28.03 -13.80
C GLU A 18 -6.67 29.27 -12.97
N GLU A 19 -7.93 29.71 -12.99
CA GLU A 19 -8.42 30.79 -12.10
C GLU A 19 -8.25 30.43 -10.62
N SER A 20 -8.46 29.14 -10.26
CA SER A 20 -8.23 28.67 -8.89
C SER A 20 -6.74 28.70 -8.51
N LEU A 21 -5.85 28.29 -9.41
CA LEU A 21 -4.39 28.34 -9.20
C LEU A 21 -3.89 29.79 -9.07
N GLU A 22 -4.39 30.68 -9.91
CA GLU A 22 -4.10 32.12 -9.84
C GLU A 22 -4.60 32.74 -8.53
N GLY A 23 -5.83 32.40 -8.12
CA GLY A 23 -6.38 32.82 -6.84
C GLY A 23 -5.57 32.32 -5.64
N MET A 24 -5.09 31.07 -5.70
CA MET A 24 -4.22 30.49 -4.67
C MET A 24 -2.86 31.21 -4.60
N MET A 25 -2.25 31.54 -5.74
CA MET A 25 -0.98 32.28 -5.77
C MET A 25 -1.17 33.71 -5.24
N SER A 26 -2.21 34.39 -5.69
CA SER A 26 -2.58 35.72 -5.20
C SER A 26 -2.80 35.72 -3.69
N ARG A 27 -3.44 34.67 -3.16
CA ARG A 27 -3.65 34.53 -1.73
C ARG A 27 -2.35 34.31 -0.97
N LEU A 28 -1.42 33.53 -1.52
CA LEU A 28 -0.09 33.33 -0.95
C LEU A 28 0.69 34.64 -0.86
N ASP A 29 0.63 35.49 -1.90
CA ASP A 29 1.26 36.81 -1.86
C ASP A 29 0.67 37.71 -0.77
N VAL A 30 -0.66 37.70 -0.59
CA VAL A 30 -1.32 38.45 0.50
C VAL A 30 -0.87 37.94 1.87
N ILE A 31 -0.77 36.62 2.06
CA ILE A 31 -0.29 36.02 3.32
C ILE A 31 1.16 36.45 3.60
N LEU A 32 2.03 36.38 2.59
CA LEU A 32 3.46 36.68 2.74
C LEU A 32 3.74 38.19 2.87
N ALA A 33 2.84 39.05 2.40
CA ALA A 33 2.92 40.50 2.52
C ALA A 33 2.37 41.06 3.85
N ALA A 34 1.63 40.26 4.63
CA ALA A 34 1.14 40.68 5.93
C ALA A 34 2.28 41.02 6.90
N ASP A 35 2.08 41.95 7.83
CA ASP A 35 3.11 42.40 8.78
C ASP A 35 3.66 41.23 9.64
N ALA A 36 2.78 40.32 10.06
CA ALA A 36 3.14 39.10 10.79
C ALA A 36 2.27 37.92 10.37
N LEU A 37 2.85 36.72 10.34
CA LEU A 37 2.08 35.49 10.22
C LEU A 37 1.43 35.13 11.56
N THR A 38 0.18 34.73 11.49
CA THR A 38 -0.63 34.18 12.59
C THR A 38 -0.83 32.67 12.40
N ASP A 39 -1.24 32.00 13.47
CA ASP A 39 -1.66 30.60 13.47
C ASP A 39 -2.64 30.28 12.32
N ARG A 40 -3.61 31.17 12.08
CA ARG A 40 -4.58 31.04 10.98
C ARG A 40 -3.93 31.11 9.60
N THR A 41 -3.03 32.06 9.38
CA THR A 41 -2.36 32.23 8.08
C THR A 41 -1.33 31.15 7.80
N LEU A 42 -0.73 30.55 8.84
CA LEU A 42 0.12 29.37 8.70
C LEU A 42 -0.67 28.18 8.15
N VAL A 43 -1.82 27.89 8.77
CA VAL A 43 -2.75 26.85 8.28
C VAL A 43 -3.18 27.11 6.85
N GLU A 44 -3.55 28.35 6.54
CA GLU A 44 -3.98 28.74 5.21
C GLU A 44 -2.88 28.58 4.16
N LEU A 45 -1.64 28.94 4.48
CA LEU A 45 -0.48 28.74 3.62
C LEU A 45 -0.29 27.26 3.28
N MET A 46 -0.32 26.38 4.29
CA MET A 46 -0.18 24.94 4.07
C MET A 46 -1.37 24.37 3.27
N ALA A 47 -2.58 24.85 3.52
CA ALA A 47 -3.78 24.46 2.78
C ALA A 47 -3.72 24.88 1.30
N VAL A 48 -3.13 26.03 0.97
CA VAL A 48 -2.87 26.44 -0.43
C VAL A 48 -2.01 25.39 -1.12
N TYR A 49 -0.86 25.03 -0.54
CA TYR A 49 0.03 24.02 -1.14
C TYR A 49 -0.63 22.64 -1.26
N ASN A 50 -1.43 22.23 -0.28
CA ASN A 50 -2.21 20.99 -0.35
C ASN A 50 -3.25 21.03 -1.49
N ASN A 51 -3.93 22.16 -1.70
CA ASN A 51 -4.87 22.31 -2.80
C ASN A 51 -4.20 22.40 -4.18
N VAL A 52 -2.99 22.95 -4.26
CA VAL A 52 -2.18 22.89 -5.50
C VAL A 52 -1.78 21.44 -5.79
N ALA A 53 -1.30 20.70 -4.78
CA ALA A 53 -1.00 19.27 -4.92
C ALA A 53 -2.24 18.49 -5.38
N TYR A 54 -3.39 18.75 -4.76
CA TYR A 54 -4.68 18.18 -5.14
C TYR A 54 -5.00 18.39 -6.62
N VAL A 55 -4.80 19.60 -7.17
CA VAL A 55 -5.08 19.88 -8.58
C VAL A 55 -4.24 18.97 -9.49
N PHE A 56 -2.93 18.88 -9.28
CA PHE A 56 -2.07 18.06 -10.14
C PHE A 56 -2.29 16.57 -9.94
N LEU A 57 -2.47 16.11 -8.70
CA LEU A 57 -2.80 14.71 -8.42
C LEU A 57 -4.15 14.33 -9.01
N TYR A 58 -5.14 15.23 -8.97
CA TYR A 58 -6.44 15.02 -9.59
C TYR A 58 -6.34 14.94 -11.12
N LEU A 59 -5.62 15.88 -11.76
CA LEU A 59 -5.42 15.86 -13.21
C LEU A 59 -4.69 14.60 -13.67
N GLU A 60 -3.67 14.16 -12.92
CA GLU A 60 -3.01 12.87 -13.15
C GLU A 60 -3.97 11.70 -12.95
N ALA A 61 -4.82 11.74 -11.92
CA ALA A 61 -5.78 10.69 -11.59
C ALA A 61 -6.93 10.55 -12.60
N VAL A 62 -7.30 11.62 -13.31
CA VAL A 62 -8.39 11.60 -14.29
C VAL A 62 -7.88 11.53 -15.74
N ASP A 63 -6.57 11.34 -15.93
CA ASP A 63 -5.86 11.32 -17.22
C ASP A 63 -6.11 12.57 -18.08
N ASP A 64 -6.18 13.76 -17.46
CA ASP A 64 -6.32 15.02 -18.20
C ASP A 64 -4.94 15.59 -18.55
N ASP A 65 -4.24 14.88 -19.45
CA ASP A 65 -2.87 15.21 -19.88
C ASP A 65 -2.77 16.61 -20.52
N GLU A 66 -3.85 17.07 -21.18
CA GLU A 66 -3.93 18.39 -21.79
C GLU A 66 -3.86 19.49 -20.72
N ASN A 67 -4.77 19.46 -19.75
CA ASN A 67 -4.74 20.43 -18.66
C ASN A 67 -3.52 20.25 -17.78
N PHE A 68 -3.09 19.01 -17.52
CA PHE A 68 -1.88 18.73 -16.75
C PHE A 68 -0.66 19.43 -17.38
N THR A 69 -0.41 19.19 -18.67
CA THR A 69 0.72 19.78 -19.40
C THR A 69 0.61 21.29 -19.47
N ARG A 70 -0.59 21.82 -19.78
CA ARG A 70 -0.85 23.26 -19.86
C ARG A 70 -0.58 23.98 -18.54
N LEU A 71 -0.91 23.35 -17.41
CA LEU A 71 -0.80 23.94 -16.07
C LEU A 71 0.55 23.64 -15.38
N LEU A 72 1.45 22.86 -15.99
CA LEU A 72 2.81 22.64 -15.46
C LEU A 72 3.55 23.93 -15.06
N PRO A 73 3.44 25.08 -15.78
CA PRO A 73 4.04 26.33 -15.34
C PRO A 73 3.59 26.74 -13.93
N TRP A 74 2.33 26.55 -13.56
CA TRP A 74 1.83 26.80 -12.20
C TRP A 74 2.47 25.88 -11.18
N ARG A 75 2.60 24.56 -11.49
CA ARG A 75 3.32 23.62 -10.61
C ARG A 75 4.74 24.11 -10.33
N ARG A 76 5.45 24.58 -11.35
CA ARG A 76 6.80 25.13 -11.19
C ARG A 76 6.80 26.41 -10.36
N ALA A 77 5.85 27.31 -10.59
CA ALA A 77 5.73 28.55 -9.82
C ALA A 77 5.53 28.30 -8.31
N PHE A 78 4.75 27.27 -7.93
CA PHE A 78 4.56 26.93 -6.51
C PHE A 78 5.74 26.17 -5.89
N TYR A 79 6.30 25.17 -6.58
CA TYR A 79 7.25 24.21 -5.99
C TYR A 79 8.72 24.40 -6.39
N GLN A 80 9.01 25.14 -7.46
CA GLN A 80 10.36 25.30 -8.00
C GLN A 80 10.86 26.75 -7.99
N ASP A 81 10.04 27.69 -7.53
CA ASP A 81 10.44 29.07 -7.32
C ASP A 81 11.24 29.20 -6.01
N GLN A 82 12.54 29.43 -6.16
CA GLN A 82 13.46 29.57 -5.03
C GLN A 82 13.24 30.87 -4.25
N GLU A 83 12.80 31.95 -4.91
CA GLU A 83 12.54 33.22 -4.25
C GLU A 83 11.27 33.13 -3.39
N LEU A 84 10.22 32.54 -3.92
CA LEU A 84 8.99 32.26 -3.17
C LEU A 84 9.29 31.34 -1.97
N THR A 85 10.04 30.26 -2.18
CA THR A 85 10.45 29.35 -1.10
C THR A 85 11.25 30.09 -0.02
N ALA A 86 12.23 30.92 -0.40
CA ALA A 86 13.03 31.70 0.54
C ALA A 86 12.17 32.72 1.32
N ARG A 87 11.19 33.36 0.66
CA ARG A 87 10.21 34.24 1.31
C ARG A 87 9.42 33.47 2.37
N ILE A 88 8.86 32.31 2.03
CA ILE A 88 8.10 31.46 2.97
C ILE A 88 8.98 31.08 4.16
N VAL A 89 10.17 30.52 3.92
CA VAL A 89 11.13 30.10 4.97
C VAL A 89 11.45 31.25 5.92
N ARG A 90 11.71 32.45 5.40
CA ARG A 90 11.96 33.64 6.24
C ARG A 90 10.77 33.94 7.13
N ARG A 91 9.55 33.98 6.58
CA ARG A 91 8.35 34.29 7.36
C ARG A 91 8.04 33.23 8.42
N LEU A 92 8.26 31.95 8.11
CA LEU A 92 8.10 30.85 9.08
C LEU A 92 9.14 30.90 10.21
N ARG A 93 10.35 31.39 9.97
CA ARG A 93 11.38 31.60 11.00
C ARG A 93 11.07 32.81 11.91
N GLU A 94 10.41 33.83 11.37
CA GLU A 94 10.02 35.04 12.11
C GLU A 94 8.73 34.85 12.93
N MET A 95 7.88 33.90 12.52
CA MET A 95 6.61 33.59 13.16
C MET A 95 6.79 33.00 14.55
N ARG A 96 5.88 33.34 15.47
CA ARG A 96 5.70 32.67 16.77
C ARG A 96 4.28 32.15 16.85
N CYS A 97 4.11 30.83 16.98
CA CYS A 97 2.77 30.27 17.11
C CYS A 97 2.28 30.39 18.55
N ALA A 98 0.99 30.68 18.73
CA ALA A 98 0.38 30.67 20.06
C ALA A 98 0.04 29.23 20.51
N ASP A 99 -0.39 28.39 19.56
CA ASP A 99 -0.60 26.96 19.78
C ASP A 99 0.72 26.16 19.65
N PRO A 100 1.17 25.44 20.70
CA PRO A 100 2.35 24.60 20.64
C PRO A 100 2.31 23.52 19.54
N ARG A 101 1.11 23.03 19.17
CA ARG A 101 0.95 22.06 18.07
C ARG A 101 1.23 22.70 16.73
N LEU A 102 0.74 23.92 16.52
CA LEU A 102 1.03 24.68 15.30
C LEU A 102 2.50 25.08 15.23
N ASP A 103 3.14 25.31 16.38
CA ASP A 103 4.60 25.57 16.41
C ASP A 103 5.41 24.35 16.01
N ALA A 104 5.04 23.16 16.48
CA ALA A 104 5.65 21.91 16.04
C ALA A 104 5.46 21.67 14.53
N LEU A 105 4.25 21.92 14.01
CA LEU A 105 3.96 21.82 12.58
C LEU A 105 4.74 22.85 11.74
N ARG A 106 4.90 24.08 12.25
CA ARG A 106 5.73 25.12 11.63
C ARG A 106 7.17 24.66 11.51
N GLU A 107 7.74 24.09 12.56
CA GLU A 107 9.10 23.55 12.55
C GLU A 107 9.24 22.36 11.61
N GLU A 108 8.24 21.47 11.56
CA GLU A 108 8.22 20.34 10.62
C GLU A 108 8.19 20.83 9.16
N TYR A 109 7.29 21.77 8.85
CA TYR A 109 7.18 22.34 7.51
C TYR A 109 8.44 23.12 7.11
N LEU A 110 9.03 23.87 8.04
CA LEU A 110 10.31 24.54 7.85
C LEU A 110 11.43 23.52 7.54
N ALA A 111 11.47 22.41 8.27
CA ALA A 111 12.43 21.34 8.03
C ALA A 111 12.26 20.69 6.65
N GLU A 112 11.03 20.53 6.15
CA GLU A 112 10.78 20.06 4.78
C GLU A 112 11.24 21.06 3.72
N LEU A 113 10.87 22.33 3.86
CA LEU A 113 11.24 23.37 2.90
C LEU A 113 12.76 23.60 2.85
N THR A 114 13.44 23.41 3.98
CA THR A 114 14.90 23.52 4.10
C THR A 114 15.60 22.17 3.98
N ALA A 115 14.87 21.08 3.68
CA ALA A 115 15.47 19.75 3.56
C ALA A 115 16.54 19.73 2.46
N ALA A 116 16.37 20.51 1.39
CA ALA A 116 17.37 20.68 0.33
C ALA A 116 18.70 21.25 0.85
N GLU A 117 18.71 22.06 1.91
CA GLU A 117 19.94 22.57 2.56
C GLU A 117 20.71 21.44 3.28
N ARG A 118 20.01 20.35 3.63
CA ARG A 118 20.55 19.17 4.34
C ARG A 118 20.75 17.96 3.42
N ARG A 119 20.15 17.98 2.23
CA ARG A 119 20.27 16.94 1.20
C ARG A 119 21.45 17.23 0.30
N ASP A 120 22.00 16.16 -0.24
CA ASP A 120 23.05 16.20 -1.25
C ASP A 120 22.41 15.76 -2.57
N PRO A 121 22.10 16.68 -3.50
CA PRO A 121 21.39 16.35 -4.73
C PRO A 121 22.10 15.27 -5.56
N ALA A 122 23.43 15.19 -5.47
CA ALA A 122 24.19 14.15 -6.13
C ALA A 122 23.96 12.77 -5.48
N GLU A 123 23.74 12.72 -4.16
CA GLU A 123 23.43 11.48 -3.43
C GLU A 123 21.98 11.02 -3.63
N ASP A 124 21.03 11.95 -3.67
CA ASP A 124 19.62 11.62 -3.97
C ASP A 124 19.47 11.15 -5.42
N GLY A 125 20.07 11.84 -6.39
CA GLY A 125 20.11 11.37 -7.79
C GLY A 125 20.78 10.01 -7.93
N ARG A 126 21.82 9.73 -7.13
CA ARG A 126 22.47 8.41 -7.09
C ARG A 126 21.55 7.31 -6.58
N LEU A 127 20.65 7.59 -5.64
CA LEU A 127 19.68 6.59 -5.15
C LEU A 127 18.68 6.20 -6.24
N ASP A 128 18.20 7.17 -7.01
CA ASP A 128 17.30 6.93 -8.14
C ASP A 128 18.02 6.14 -9.25
N ASP A 129 19.25 6.52 -9.60
CA ASP A 129 20.08 5.79 -10.56
C ASP A 129 20.28 4.32 -10.14
N LEU A 130 20.60 4.08 -8.86
CA LEU A 130 20.79 2.73 -8.33
C LEU A 130 19.50 1.90 -8.32
N LEU A 131 18.36 2.53 -8.07
CA LEU A 131 17.05 1.87 -8.16
C LEU A 131 16.76 1.45 -9.61
N ASP A 132 17.08 2.31 -10.57
CA ASP A 132 16.92 2.00 -12.00
C ASP A 132 17.90 0.92 -12.46
N GLU A 133 19.16 0.95 -11.97
CA GLU A 133 20.14 -0.14 -12.15
C GLU A 133 19.56 -1.48 -11.63
N ALA A 134 19.01 -1.49 -10.41
CA ALA A 134 18.41 -2.69 -9.81
C ALA A 134 17.19 -3.20 -10.62
N LYS A 135 16.30 -2.31 -11.05
CA LYS A 135 15.15 -2.63 -11.91
C LYS A 135 15.59 -3.18 -13.27
N ALA A 136 16.66 -2.64 -13.85
CA ALA A 136 17.22 -3.14 -15.10
C ALA A 136 17.75 -4.58 -14.94
N VAL A 137 18.40 -4.91 -13.82
CA VAL A 137 18.82 -6.29 -13.50
C VAL A 137 17.61 -7.21 -13.38
N LEU A 138 16.54 -6.78 -12.70
CA LEU A 138 15.30 -7.56 -12.58
C LEU A 138 14.63 -7.77 -13.94
N ALA A 139 14.66 -6.79 -14.85
CA ALA A 139 14.16 -6.95 -16.21
C ALA A 139 14.93 -8.06 -16.96
N GLN A 140 16.26 -8.12 -16.82
CA GLN A 140 17.08 -9.20 -17.40
C GLN A 140 16.72 -10.57 -16.82
N VAL A 141 16.40 -10.67 -15.52
CA VAL A 141 15.90 -11.92 -14.92
C VAL A 141 14.60 -12.37 -15.60
N GLN A 142 13.69 -11.43 -15.91
CA GLN A 142 12.45 -11.76 -16.62
C GLN A 142 12.72 -12.21 -18.05
N ASP A 143 13.70 -11.62 -18.75
CA ASP A 143 14.11 -12.05 -20.09
C ASP A 143 14.69 -13.48 -20.08
N ASP A 144 15.58 -13.78 -19.14
CA ASP A 144 16.17 -15.11 -18.96
C ASP A 144 15.06 -16.17 -18.67
N ARG A 145 14.05 -15.80 -17.87
CA ARG A 145 12.88 -16.63 -17.54
C ARG A 145 11.95 -16.86 -18.74
N ARG A 146 11.71 -15.84 -19.56
CA ARG A 146 10.95 -15.98 -20.82
C ARG A 146 11.65 -16.96 -21.77
N GLU A 147 12.97 -16.90 -21.84
CA GLU A 147 13.76 -17.82 -22.66
C GLU A 147 13.65 -19.28 -22.16
N ILE A 148 13.62 -19.50 -20.84
CA ILE A 148 13.35 -20.82 -20.26
C ILE A 148 11.99 -21.35 -20.71
N LEU A 149 10.93 -20.54 -20.61
CA LEU A 149 9.58 -20.92 -21.05
C LEU A 149 9.55 -21.27 -22.54
N ARG A 150 10.22 -20.46 -23.37
CA ARG A 150 10.33 -20.71 -24.82
C ARG A 150 10.98 -22.06 -25.12
N ARG A 151 12.04 -22.42 -24.38
CA ARG A 151 12.75 -23.70 -24.55
C ARG A 151 11.92 -24.91 -24.15
N VAL A 152 11.00 -24.76 -23.19
CA VAL A 152 10.04 -25.82 -22.82
C VAL A 152 8.77 -25.81 -23.67
N GLY A 153 8.77 -25.06 -24.79
CA GLY A 153 7.68 -25.04 -25.76
C GLY A 153 6.50 -24.13 -25.38
N VAL A 154 6.65 -23.29 -24.36
CA VAL A 154 5.61 -22.37 -23.89
C VAL A 154 5.91 -20.97 -24.40
N ARG A 155 4.95 -20.38 -25.14
CA ARG A 155 5.05 -18.98 -25.58
C ARG A 155 4.32 -18.09 -24.58
N ALA A 156 5.06 -17.34 -23.77
CA ALA A 156 4.48 -16.43 -22.77
C ALA A 156 3.85 -15.15 -23.38
N GLY A 157 4.16 -14.80 -24.64
CA GLY A 157 3.68 -13.56 -25.25
C GLY A 157 4.09 -12.33 -24.43
N GLN A 158 3.15 -11.42 -24.19
CA GLN A 158 3.31 -10.26 -23.29
C GLN A 158 2.94 -10.56 -21.82
N ALA A 159 2.50 -11.79 -21.51
CA ALA A 159 2.12 -12.15 -20.15
C ALA A 159 3.35 -12.17 -19.23
N ASP A 160 3.12 -11.92 -17.94
CA ASP A 160 4.14 -12.10 -16.91
C ASP A 160 4.68 -13.55 -16.95
N PRO A 161 5.98 -13.76 -17.22
CA PRO A 161 6.55 -15.11 -17.27
C PRO A 161 6.37 -15.87 -15.95
N ALA A 162 6.32 -15.21 -14.79
CA ALA A 162 6.09 -15.91 -13.52
C ALA A 162 4.70 -16.53 -13.46
N ALA A 163 3.65 -15.79 -13.83
CA ALA A 163 2.28 -16.30 -13.89
C ALA A 163 2.15 -17.52 -14.84
N VAL A 164 2.81 -17.45 -16.01
CA VAL A 164 2.84 -18.55 -16.98
C VAL A 164 3.59 -19.76 -16.40
N TYR A 165 4.74 -19.54 -15.76
CA TYR A 165 5.54 -20.58 -15.12
C TYR A 165 4.73 -21.37 -14.07
N TYR A 166 4.08 -20.70 -13.12
CA TYR A 166 3.30 -21.37 -12.08
C TYR A 166 2.10 -22.14 -12.66
N THR A 167 1.46 -21.60 -13.69
CA THR A 167 0.38 -22.29 -14.41
C THR A 167 0.86 -23.59 -15.04
N VAL A 168 2.01 -23.54 -15.73
CA VAL A 168 2.63 -24.72 -16.36
C VAL A 168 3.01 -25.75 -15.29
N LEU A 169 3.73 -25.32 -14.25
CA LEU A 169 4.19 -26.18 -13.17
C LEU A 169 3.02 -26.89 -12.47
N GLY A 170 1.90 -26.18 -12.28
CA GLY A 170 0.67 -26.73 -11.68
C GLY A 170 -0.01 -27.83 -12.50
N THR A 171 0.28 -27.96 -13.80
CA THR A 171 -0.28 -29.02 -14.65
C THR A 171 0.64 -30.24 -14.80
N MET A 172 1.92 -30.09 -14.48
CA MET A 172 2.91 -31.13 -14.68
C MET A 172 2.76 -32.24 -13.64
N LYS A 173 2.40 -33.46 -14.04
CA LYS A 173 2.20 -34.60 -13.11
C LYS A 173 3.47 -35.14 -12.47
N SER A 174 4.60 -35.07 -13.19
CA SER A 174 5.87 -35.61 -12.73
C SER A 174 6.53 -34.67 -11.72
N THR A 175 6.68 -35.11 -10.47
CA THR A 175 7.43 -34.41 -9.42
C THR A 175 8.84 -34.08 -9.87
N VAL A 176 9.56 -35.04 -10.46
CA VAL A 176 10.93 -34.87 -10.98
C VAL A 176 11.01 -33.79 -12.06
N THR A 177 9.99 -33.68 -12.91
CA THR A 177 9.97 -32.66 -13.97
C THR A 177 9.75 -31.26 -13.39
N ARG A 178 8.81 -31.13 -12.44
CA ARG A 178 8.57 -29.87 -11.72
C ARG A 178 9.84 -29.41 -10.99
N ASP A 179 10.50 -30.33 -10.27
CA ASP A 179 11.77 -30.12 -9.59
C ASP A 179 12.87 -29.58 -10.50
N LYS A 180 13.02 -30.18 -11.69
CA LYS A 180 14.03 -29.74 -12.67
C LYS A 180 13.72 -28.34 -13.19
N LEU A 181 12.46 -28.07 -13.51
CA LEU A 181 12.07 -26.77 -14.03
C LEU A 181 12.23 -25.67 -12.96
N ALA A 182 11.86 -25.95 -11.71
CA ALA A 182 12.04 -25.04 -10.58
C ALA A 182 13.51 -24.69 -10.32
N ARG A 183 14.41 -25.68 -10.38
CA ARG A 183 15.86 -25.42 -10.25
C ARG A 183 16.39 -24.52 -11.37
N VAL A 184 15.98 -24.75 -12.60
CA VAL A 184 16.39 -23.92 -13.75
C VAL A 184 15.81 -22.50 -13.62
N TRP A 185 14.57 -22.38 -13.17
CA TRP A 185 13.90 -21.11 -12.91
C TRP A 185 14.60 -20.27 -11.84
N ALA A 186 14.95 -20.90 -10.71
CA ALA A 186 15.71 -20.27 -9.63
C ALA A 186 17.13 -19.90 -10.09
N ALA A 187 17.81 -20.78 -10.84
CA ALA A 187 19.16 -20.53 -11.33
C ALA A 187 19.24 -19.30 -12.27
N ALA A 188 18.22 -19.05 -13.10
CA ALA A 188 18.19 -17.84 -13.94
C ALA A 188 18.14 -16.55 -13.10
N ARG A 189 17.36 -16.55 -12.02
CA ARG A 189 17.33 -15.45 -11.06
C ARG A 189 18.68 -15.32 -10.34
N ASP A 190 19.18 -16.42 -9.79
CA ASP A 190 20.39 -16.43 -8.95
C ASP A 190 21.64 -16.05 -9.76
N ALA A 191 21.68 -16.31 -11.07
CA ALA A 191 22.75 -15.88 -11.97
C ALA A 191 22.89 -14.34 -12.03
N ARG A 192 21.81 -13.59 -11.82
CA ARG A 192 21.80 -12.11 -11.80
C ARG A 192 21.91 -11.53 -10.39
N GLN A 193 21.82 -12.37 -9.36
CA GLN A 193 21.80 -11.94 -7.97
C GLN A 193 23.03 -11.10 -7.57
N PRO A 194 24.28 -11.40 -7.97
CA PRO A 194 25.42 -10.57 -7.60
C PRO A 194 25.30 -9.11 -8.06
N ALA A 195 24.80 -8.88 -9.28
CA ALA A 195 24.58 -7.53 -9.80
C ALA A 195 23.44 -6.81 -9.08
N LEU A 196 22.34 -7.52 -8.80
CA LEU A 196 21.22 -6.97 -8.03
C LEU A 196 21.67 -6.57 -6.62
N LEU A 197 22.37 -7.45 -5.91
CA LEU A 197 22.87 -7.16 -4.56
C LEU A 197 23.85 -6.00 -4.55
N ALA A 198 24.72 -5.88 -5.57
CA ALA A 198 25.63 -4.73 -5.66
C ALA A 198 24.90 -3.39 -5.72
N ALA A 199 23.83 -3.30 -6.53
CA ALA A 199 23.00 -2.09 -6.61
C ALA A 199 22.27 -1.82 -5.28
N LEU A 200 21.64 -2.85 -4.71
CA LEU A 200 20.90 -2.73 -3.44
C LEU A 200 21.81 -2.38 -2.26
N ASP A 201 22.99 -2.97 -2.16
CA ASP A 201 23.96 -2.68 -1.10
C ASP A 201 24.52 -1.26 -1.22
N ALA A 202 24.69 -0.76 -2.46
CA ALA A 202 25.03 0.64 -2.69
C ALA A 202 23.90 1.59 -2.26
N MET A 203 22.62 1.22 -2.47
CA MET A 203 21.47 1.98 -1.97
C MET A 203 21.45 2.00 -0.43
N VAL A 204 21.68 0.85 0.21
CA VAL A 204 21.79 0.75 1.68
C VAL A 204 22.90 1.66 2.19
N ALA A 205 24.08 1.66 1.56
CA ALA A 205 25.20 2.51 1.96
C ALA A 205 24.87 4.01 1.80
N ALA A 206 24.21 4.42 0.72
CA ALA A 206 23.74 5.79 0.53
C ALA A 206 22.71 6.20 1.60
N ARG A 207 21.75 5.32 1.92
CA ARG A 207 20.79 5.56 3.00
C ARG A 207 21.47 5.72 4.36
N ARG A 208 22.50 4.92 4.67
CA ARG A 208 23.26 5.06 5.92
C ARG A 208 23.95 6.42 6.02
N ARG A 209 24.60 6.88 4.94
CA ARG A 209 25.23 8.22 4.91
C ARG A 209 24.19 9.33 5.08
N ARG A 210 23.07 9.25 4.36
CA ARG A 210 21.95 10.20 4.50
C ARG A 210 21.40 10.23 5.92
N SER A 211 21.21 9.06 6.53
CA SER A 211 20.74 8.92 7.90
C SER A 211 21.71 9.51 8.93
N ALA A 212 23.01 9.27 8.76
CA ALA A 212 24.05 9.82 9.62
C ALA A 212 24.14 11.35 9.52
N ARG A 213 24.01 11.93 8.32
CA ARG A 213 23.93 13.41 8.13
C ARG A 213 22.70 14.00 8.82
N ALA A 214 21.58 13.26 8.86
CA ALA A 214 20.37 13.65 9.58
C ALA A 214 20.47 13.45 11.10
N GLY A 215 21.58 12.91 11.61
CA GLY A 215 21.82 12.71 13.05
C GLY A 215 21.16 11.46 13.64
N HIS A 216 20.66 10.54 12.81
CA HIS A 216 20.10 9.28 13.28
C HIS A 216 21.20 8.22 13.45
N PRO A 217 21.09 7.34 14.46
CA PRO A 217 22.11 6.31 14.73
C PRO A 217 22.20 5.23 13.64
N ASN A 218 21.08 4.93 12.98
CA ASN A 218 21.00 4.03 11.84
C ASN A 218 19.77 4.41 10.98
N VAL A 219 19.61 3.77 9.82
CA VAL A 219 18.52 4.09 8.86
C VAL A 219 17.15 3.80 9.47
N ALA A 220 17.00 2.65 10.14
CA ALA A 220 15.74 2.26 10.76
C ALA A 220 15.31 3.27 11.83
N ALA A 221 16.21 3.74 12.70
CA ALA A 221 15.89 4.69 13.77
C ALA A 221 15.26 5.99 13.24
N GLY A 222 15.69 6.47 12.06
CA GLY A 222 15.07 7.63 11.42
C GLY A 222 13.64 7.34 10.95
N THR A 223 13.43 6.21 10.26
CA THR A 223 12.10 5.79 9.79
C THR A 223 11.14 5.50 10.96
N LEU A 224 11.64 4.80 11.98
CA LEU A 224 10.87 4.32 13.12
C LEU A 224 10.61 5.41 14.17
N ALA A 225 11.26 6.56 14.10
CA ALA A 225 10.99 7.70 15.00
C ALA A 225 9.53 8.19 14.94
N ARG A 226 8.83 7.90 13.84
CA ARG A 226 7.39 8.20 13.70
C ARG A 226 6.50 7.20 14.43
N CYS A 227 6.99 6.03 14.83
CA CYS A 227 6.20 5.02 15.51
C CYS A 227 5.79 5.47 16.92
N ARG A 228 4.73 4.88 17.46
CA ARG A 228 4.24 5.03 18.83
C ARG A 228 4.61 3.84 19.72
N VAL A 229 5.49 2.99 19.21
CA VAL A 229 6.19 1.88 19.89
C VAL A 229 7.69 2.05 19.70
N SER A 230 8.48 1.49 20.61
CA SER A 230 9.93 1.53 20.51
C SER A 230 10.47 0.59 19.42
N GLU A 231 11.65 0.93 18.91
CA GLU A 231 12.41 0.07 18.00
C GLU A 231 12.70 -1.33 18.60
N ALA A 232 12.80 -1.44 19.94
CA ALA A 232 12.99 -2.71 20.63
C ALA A 232 11.72 -3.58 20.60
N GLU A 233 10.55 -2.98 20.80
CA GLU A 233 9.25 -3.67 20.70
C GLU A 233 8.98 -4.14 19.27
N ILE A 234 9.28 -3.31 18.26
CA ILE A 234 9.18 -3.70 16.85
C ILE A 234 10.09 -4.89 16.55
N ALA A 235 11.34 -4.85 17.01
CA ALA A 235 12.26 -5.97 16.82
C ALA A 235 11.77 -7.26 17.48
N ALA A 236 11.25 -7.17 18.72
CA ALA A 236 10.68 -8.31 19.42
C ALA A 236 9.46 -8.89 18.69
N PHE A 237 8.58 -8.04 18.16
CA PHE A 237 7.44 -8.44 17.34
C PHE A 237 7.90 -9.18 16.07
N VAL A 238 8.85 -8.61 15.33
CA VAL A 238 9.38 -9.20 14.09
C VAL A 238 10.03 -10.56 14.36
N THR A 239 10.83 -10.68 15.43
CA THR A 239 11.43 -11.96 15.84
C THR A 239 10.37 -13.00 16.17
N SER A 240 9.39 -12.67 17.01
CA SER A 240 8.30 -13.58 17.38
C SER A 240 7.48 -14.00 16.16
N GLY A 241 7.18 -13.06 15.25
CA GLY A 241 6.48 -13.33 14.00
C GLY A 241 7.28 -14.26 13.07
N LEU A 242 8.60 -14.08 12.97
CA LEU A 242 9.47 -14.96 12.17
C LEU A 242 9.51 -16.39 12.72
N GLU A 243 9.68 -16.56 14.03
CA GLU A 243 9.69 -17.88 14.68
C GLU A 243 8.36 -18.61 14.47
N THR A 244 7.25 -17.90 14.64
CA THR A 244 5.91 -18.45 14.40
C THR A 244 5.71 -18.80 12.93
N ALA A 245 6.18 -17.95 12.01
CA ALA A 245 6.08 -18.20 10.57
C ALA A 245 6.87 -19.42 10.13
N LEU A 246 8.08 -19.64 10.67
CA LEU A 246 8.90 -20.80 10.36
C LEU A 246 8.19 -22.10 10.79
N ALA A 247 7.61 -22.12 11.99
CA ALA A 247 6.85 -23.28 12.48
C ALA A 247 5.62 -23.56 11.59
N ALA A 248 4.81 -22.53 11.31
CA ALA A 248 3.62 -22.66 10.47
C ALA A 248 3.96 -23.06 9.02
N HIS A 249 5.08 -22.58 8.48
CA HIS A 249 5.50 -22.89 7.12
C HIS A 249 5.96 -24.34 6.97
N ALA A 250 6.61 -24.91 7.98
CA ALA A 250 6.98 -26.33 7.97
C ALA A 250 5.75 -27.25 7.85
N GLU A 251 4.62 -26.86 8.46
CA GLU A 251 3.34 -27.57 8.30
C GLU A 251 2.79 -27.44 6.89
N VAL A 252 2.81 -26.23 6.30
CA VAL A 252 2.40 -25.99 4.90
C VAL A 252 3.23 -26.85 3.94
N GLU A 253 4.55 -26.90 4.13
CA GLU A 253 5.44 -27.74 3.32
C GLU A 253 5.11 -29.23 3.47
N ALA A 254 4.80 -29.69 4.69
CA ALA A 254 4.41 -31.07 4.94
C ALA A 254 3.08 -31.44 4.26
N GLU A 255 2.10 -30.54 4.30
CA GLU A 255 0.80 -30.71 3.63
C GLU A 255 0.97 -30.78 2.11
N ILE A 256 1.78 -29.89 1.53
CA ILE A 256 2.08 -29.91 0.09
C ILE A 256 2.85 -31.19 -0.28
N ALA A 257 3.83 -31.60 0.53
CA ALA A 257 4.58 -32.83 0.30
C ALA A 257 3.67 -34.07 0.33
N ALA A 258 2.71 -34.13 1.26
CA ALA A 258 1.75 -35.22 1.37
C ALA A 258 0.86 -35.35 0.12
N VAL A 259 0.45 -34.23 -0.47
CA VAL A 259 -0.38 -34.21 -1.70
C VAL A 259 0.45 -34.53 -2.94
N THR A 260 1.68 -34.02 -3.02
CA THR A 260 2.45 -34.00 -4.28
C THR A 260 3.55 -35.05 -4.38
N GLY A 261 3.87 -35.72 -3.25
CA GLY A 261 5.00 -36.64 -3.14
C GLY A 261 6.37 -35.97 -3.21
N ALA A 262 6.44 -34.65 -3.03
CA ALA A 262 7.69 -33.90 -3.07
C ALA A 262 8.56 -34.23 -1.85
N THR A 263 9.84 -34.54 -2.09
CA THR A 263 10.82 -34.81 -1.02
C THR A 263 11.81 -33.66 -0.81
N SER A 264 11.79 -32.65 -1.68
CA SER A 264 12.62 -31.45 -1.58
C SER A 264 11.85 -30.25 -2.08
N ARG A 265 11.97 -29.10 -1.38
CA ARG A 265 11.29 -27.83 -1.71
C ARG A 265 9.79 -27.99 -2.05
N PRO A 266 8.95 -28.47 -1.10
CA PRO A 266 7.52 -28.66 -1.33
C PRO A 266 6.82 -27.43 -1.91
N MET A 267 7.22 -26.21 -1.52
CA MET A 267 6.64 -24.98 -2.05
C MET A 267 6.72 -24.83 -3.59
N GLU A 268 7.71 -25.42 -4.25
CA GLU A 268 7.79 -25.44 -5.72
C GLU A 268 6.66 -26.27 -6.36
N HIS A 269 5.94 -27.06 -5.56
CA HIS A 269 4.83 -27.88 -5.98
C HIS A 269 3.47 -27.29 -5.58
N PHE A 270 3.44 -26.08 -4.99
CA PHE A 270 2.24 -25.42 -4.49
C PHE A 270 1.10 -25.41 -5.51
N GLY A 271 1.35 -24.90 -6.73
CA GLY A 271 0.32 -24.82 -7.77
C GLY A 271 -0.26 -26.18 -8.19
N PHE A 272 0.57 -27.24 -8.17
CA PHE A 272 0.09 -28.60 -8.45
C PHE A 272 -0.74 -29.15 -7.29
N ALA A 273 -0.32 -28.89 -6.04
CA ALA A 273 -1.06 -29.27 -4.84
C ALA A 273 -2.45 -28.62 -4.82
N MET A 274 -2.52 -27.31 -5.05
CA MET A 274 -3.77 -26.56 -5.13
C MET A 274 -4.70 -27.12 -6.20
N ARG A 275 -4.21 -27.40 -7.41
CA ARG A 275 -5.03 -28.00 -8.48
C ARG A 275 -5.47 -29.42 -8.18
N THR A 276 -4.68 -30.19 -7.44
CA THR A 276 -5.01 -31.57 -7.06
C THR A 276 -6.14 -31.60 -6.03
N VAL A 277 -6.09 -30.70 -5.05
CA VAL A 277 -7.04 -30.64 -3.93
C VAL A 277 -8.32 -29.93 -4.31
N PHE A 278 -8.19 -28.74 -4.90
CA PHE A 278 -9.33 -27.89 -5.21
C PHE A 278 -9.85 -28.13 -6.62
N GLY A 279 -9.12 -28.82 -7.49
CA GLY A 279 -9.50 -28.96 -8.90
C GLY A 279 -9.19 -27.71 -9.73
N ALA A 280 -9.66 -27.69 -10.98
CA ALA A 280 -9.37 -26.66 -11.97
C ALA A 280 -10.62 -25.91 -12.47
N GLU A 281 -11.75 -26.01 -11.75
CA GLU A 281 -12.96 -25.30 -12.16
C GLU A 281 -12.76 -23.78 -12.01
N PRO A 282 -13.42 -22.97 -12.86
CA PRO A 282 -13.32 -21.52 -12.79
C PRO A 282 -13.79 -20.95 -11.45
N ALA A 283 -13.11 -19.91 -10.98
CA ALA A 283 -13.57 -19.11 -9.86
C ALA A 283 -14.80 -18.26 -10.28
N PRO A 284 -15.72 -17.96 -9.36
CA PRO A 284 -16.82 -17.05 -9.63
C PRO A 284 -16.30 -15.61 -9.72
N THR A 285 -17.04 -14.77 -10.45
CA THR A 285 -16.81 -13.33 -10.49
C THR A 285 -17.99 -12.60 -9.84
N PHE A 286 -17.76 -11.39 -9.37
CA PHE A 286 -18.71 -10.63 -8.54
C PHE A 286 -18.93 -9.25 -9.14
N GLY A 287 -20.19 -8.79 -9.25
CA GLY A 287 -20.46 -7.47 -9.81
C GLY A 287 -19.86 -6.34 -8.98
N VAL A 288 -19.25 -5.35 -9.64
CA VAL A 288 -18.58 -4.21 -8.98
C VAL A 288 -19.56 -3.44 -8.09
N GLY A 289 -20.80 -3.25 -8.56
CA GLY A 289 -21.84 -2.54 -7.83
C GLY A 289 -22.17 -3.22 -6.50
N GLU A 290 -22.36 -4.53 -6.53
CA GLU A 290 -22.70 -5.35 -5.38
C GLU A 290 -21.55 -5.41 -4.36
N CYS A 291 -20.30 -5.52 -4.83
CA CYS A 291 -19.13 -5.49 -3.95
C CYS A 291 -18.98 -4.13 -3.24
N LEU A 292 -19.18 -3.03 -3.96
CA LEU A 292 -19.16 -1.68 -3.37
C LEU A 292 -20.33 -1.47 -2.40
N ASP A 293 -21.53 -1.95 -2.73
CA ASP A 293 -22.68 -1.86 -1.82
C ASP A 293 -22.40 -2.61 -0.51
N PHE A 294 -21.79 -3.78 -0.58
CA PHE A 294 -21.41 -4.52 0.61
C PHE A 294 -20.42 -3.75 1.48
N LEU A 295 -19.41 -3.11 0.89
CA LEU A 295 -18.52 -2.19 1.62
C LEU A 295 -19.30 -1.05 2.28
N PHE A 296 -20.31 -0.50 1.61
CA PHE A 296 -21.14 0.56 2.18
C PHE A 296 -21.96 0.06 3.37
N ASP A 297 -22.49 -1.16 3.29
CA ASP A 297 -23.24 -1.79 4.38
C ASP A 297 -22.34 -2.10 5.59
N VAL A 298 -21.13 -2.63 5.36
CA VAL A 298 -20.10 -2.81 6.40
C VAL A 298 -19.75 -1.48 7.05
N THR A 299 -19.51 -0.45 6.23
CA THR A 299 -19.08 0.87 6.73
C THR A 299 -20.19 1.55 7.52
N ARG A 300 -21.45 1.40 7.10
CA ARG A 300 -22.62 1.86 7.86
C ARG A 300 -22.76 1.13 9.19
N ALA A 301 -22.68 -0.20 9.19
CA ALA A 301 -22.84 -1.00 10.40
C ALA A 301 -21.76 -0.71 11.45
N VAL A 302 -20.51 -0.51 11.01
CA VAL A 302 -19.35 -0.39 11.90
C VAL A 302 -19.08 1.05 12.31
N PHE A 303 -19.21 2.01 11.38
CA PHE A 303 -18.83 3.40 11.60
C PHE A 303 -20.02 4.37 11.66
N GLY A 304 -21.23 3.92 11.31
CA GLY A 304 -22.41 4.78 11.21
C GLY A 304 -22.42 5.70 9.99
N LEU A 305 -21.49 5.51 9.05
CA LEU A 305 -21.33 6.39 7.89
C LEU A 305 -22.25 5.97 6.74
N THR A 306 -22.75 6.95 6.00
CA THR A 306 -23.54 6.73 4.80
C THR A 306 -22.70 7.04 3.56
N LEU A 307 -22.59 6.06 2.66
CA LEU A 307 -21.88 6.19 1.40
C LEU A 307 -22.88 6.19 0.24
N THR A 308 -22.66 7.06 -0.75
CA THR A 308 -23.56 7.19 -1.90
C THR A 308 -22.79 7.48 -3.18
N ARG A 309 -23.05 6.70 -4.24
CA ARG A 309 -22.48 6.94 -5.57
C ARG A 309 -22.99 8.27 -6.13
N ARG A 310 -22.10 9.04 -6.77
CA ARG A 310 -22.40 10.32 -7.43
C ARG A 310 -21.81 10.33 -8.84
N PRO A 311 -22.35 11.15 -9.77
CA PRO A 311 -21.67 11.43 -11.03
C PRO A 311 -20.26 11.98 -10.74
N SER A 312 -19.24 11.35 -11.32
CA SER A 312 -17.84 11.77 -11.18
C SER A 312 -17.44 12.86 -12.19
N GLY A 313 -18.21 13.00 -13.28
CA GLY A 313 -17.82 13.80 -14.45
C GLY A 313 -16.84 13.09 -15.38
N HIS A 314 -16.37 11.89 -15.02
CA HIS A 314 -15.37 11.12 -15.75
C HIS A 314 -15.85 9.69 -15.98
N PRO A 315 -15.84 9.16 -17.22
CA PRO A 315 -16.50 7.90 -17.55
C PRO A 315 -15.90 6.67 -16.87
N HIS A 316 -14.62 6.72 -16.48
CA HIS A 316 -13.91 5.60 -15.85
C HIS A 316 -13.90 5.66 -14.31
N LEU A 317 -14.33 6.78 -13.72
CA LEU A 317 -14.29 6.99 -12.26
C LEU A 317 -15.64 6.75 -11.62
N ILE A 318 -15.65 5.99 -10.53
CA ILE A 318 -16.80 5.88 -9.62
C ILE A 318 -16.56 6.83 -8.45
N LYS A 319 -17.36 7.90 -8.35
CA LYS A 319 -17.32 8.82 -7.21
C LYS A 319 -18.28 8.36 -6.11
N VAL A 320 -17.79 8.31 -4.88
CA VAL A 320 -18.56 7.96 -3.69
C VAL A 320 -18.45 9.09 -2.66
N ALA A 321 -19.57 9.73 -2.33
CA ALA A 321 -19.64 10.71 -1.25
C ALA A 321 -19.87 10.01 0.09
N VAL A 322 -19.17 10.45 1.13
CA VAL A 322 -19.24 9.89 2.49
C VAL A 322 -19.86 10.92 3.43
N ARG A 323 -20.88 10.50 4.20
CA ARG A 323 -21.57 11.31 5.20
C ARG A 323 -21.50 10.70 6.59
N ASP A 324 -21.32 11.56 7.59
CA ASP A 324 -21.59 11.25 8.99
C ASP A 324 -22.87 12.00 9.38
N ALA A 325 -23.95 11.26 9.64
CA ALA A 325 -25.31 11.82 9.69
C ALA A 325 -25.62 12.69 8.45
N ASP A 326 -25.94 13.97 8.64
CA ASP A 326 -26.25 14.92 7.56
C ASP A 326 -25.00 15.62 6.99
N ASP A 327 -23.86 15.49 7.65
CA ASP A 327 -22.63 16.17 7.27
C ASP A 327 -21.83 15.37 6.25
N GLU A 328 -21.57 15.96 5.09
CA GLU A 328 -20.66 15.40 4.10
C GLU A 328 -19.21 15.60 4.53
N ILE A 329 -18.53 14.49 4.82
CA ILE A 329 -17.18 14.49 5.40
C ILE A 329 -16.08 14.28 4.38
N GLY A 330 -16.38 13.81 3.16
CA GLY A 330 -15.38 13.63 2.11
C GLY A 330 -15.87 12.80 0.92
N ASP A 331 -14.97 12.62 -0.05
CA ASP A 331 -15.22 11.86 -1.27
C ASP A 331 -14.14 10.78 -1.48
N ILE A 332 -14.54 9.65 -2.10
CA ILE A 332 -13.63 8.62 -2.61
C ILE A 332 -13.86 8.49 -4.12
N LEU A 333 -12.78 8.51 -4.89
CA LEU A 333 -12.76 8.28 -6.34
C LEU A 333 -12.14 6.91 -6.61
N PHE A 334 -12.87 6.00 -7.25
CA PHE A 334 -12.34 4.70 -7.65
C PHE A 334 -12.03 4.70 -9.15
N ASP A 335 -10.78 4.36 -9.48
CA ASP A 335 -10.29 3.97 -10.80
C ASP A 335 -9.92 2.48 -10.76
N LEU A 336 -10.82 1.64 -11.25
CA LEU A 336 -10.70 0.19 -11.06
C LEU A 336 -9.97 -0.52 -12.19
N TRP A 337 -9.96 0.03 -13.40
CA TRP A 337 -9.61 -0.71 -14.61
C TRP A 337 -8.35 -0.19 -15.27
N ASP A 338 -7.50 -1.11 -15.74
CA ASP A 338 -6.39 -0.76 -16.61
C ASP A 338 -6.90 -0.58 -18.05
N THR A 339 -7.16 0.66 -18.46
CA THR A 339 -7.77 1.00 -19.75
C THR A 339 -6.75 1.39 -20.84
N ASP A 340 -5.57 0.77 -20.87
CA ASP A 340 -4.46 1.04 -21.82
C ASP A 340 -3.79 2.42 -21.66
N ARG A 341 -3.96 3.11 -20.52
CA ARG A 341 -3.60 4.54 -20.39
C ARG A 341 -2.25 4.86 -19.75
N ARG A 342 -1.53 3.92 -19.13
CA ARG A 342 -0.15 4.07 -18.63
C ARG A 342 0.43 2.67 -18.31
N MET A 343 1.73 2.60 -18.04
CA MET A 343 2.41 1.35 -17.65
C MET A 343 1.71 0.68 -16.45
N PRO A 344 1.61 -0.66 -16.42
CA PRO A 344 1.00 -1.38 -15.30
C PRO A 344 1.70 -1.02 -13.99
N GLY A 345 0.91 -0.71 -12.97
CA GLY A 345 1.36 -0.37 -11.62
C GLY A 345 0.53 -1.10 -10.56
N PRO A 346 1.04 -1.22 -9.32
CA PRO A 346 0.30 -1.89 -8.26
C PRO A 346 -0.96 -1.10 -7.88
N ASN A 347 -1.89 -1.80 -7.24
CA ASN A 347 -2.98 -1.16 -6.53
C ASN A 347 -2.41 -0.17 -5.51
N HIS A 348 -3.04 0.99 -5.38
CA HIS A 348 -2.63 1.99 -4.41
C HIS A 348 -3.75 3.00 -4.14
N THR A 349 -3.64 3.66 -3.00
CA THR A 349 -4.53 4.74 -2.58
C THR A 349 -3.74 6.03 -2.36
N LEU A 350 -4.23 7.13 -2.93
CA LEU A 350 -3.68 8.47 -2.73
C LEU A 350 -4.69 9.35 -2.00
N GLY A 351 -4.22 10.07 -0.97
CA GLY A 351 -4.98 11.16 -0.39
C GLY A 351 -4.83 12.42 -1.23
N LEU A 352 -5.68 12.61 -2.25
CA LEU A 352 -5.60 13.76 -3.15
C LEU A 352 -5.74 15.09 -2.40
N ARG A 353 -6.61 15.14 -1.38
CA ARG A 353 -6.79 16.30 -0.50
C ARG A 353 -6.92 15.84 0.93
N ALA A 354 -6.09 16.36 1.83
CA ALA A 354 -6.15 16.03 3.25
C ALA A 354 -7.31 16.73 3.97
N ARG A 355 -7.78 16.11 5.06
CA ARG A 355 -8.64 16.76 6.03
C ARG A 355 -7.82 17.83 6.74
N THR A 356 -8.36 19.03 6.84
CA THR A 356 -7.75 20.11 7.62
C THR A 356 -8.83 20.59 8.55
N ASP A 357 -8.60 20.55 9.86
CA ASP A 357 -9.53 21.03 10.89
C ASP A 357 -8.74 21.86 11.89
N TRP A 358 -8.54 23.14 11.55
CA TRP A 358 -7.79 24.08 12.37
C TRP A 358 -8.47 25.45 12.31
N SER A 359 -8.67 26.08 13.48
CA SER A 359 -9.33 27.40 13.61
C SER A 359 -10.76 27.51 13.03
N GLY A 360 -11.47 26.38 12.88
CA GLY A 360 -12.84 26.31 12.33
C GLY A 360 -12.92 26.21 10.81
N LEU A 361 -11.79 26.07 10.10
CA LEU A 361 -11.76 25.76 8.67
C LEU A 361 -11.71 24.24 8.48
N VAL A 362 -12.82 23.63 8.06
CA VAL A 362 -12.88 22.20 7.74
C VAL A 362 -12.77 22.00 6.23
N GLN A 363 -11.62 21.54 5.77
CA GLN A 363 -11.44 21.09 4.39
C GLN A 363 -11.83 19.61 4.27
N ARG A 364 -12.77 19.30 3.36
CA ARG A 364 -13.24 17.94 3.14
C ARG A 364 -12.18 17.09 2.42
N PRO A 365 -11.68 15.99 2.99
CA PRO A 365 -10.72 15.13 2.31
C PRO A 365 -11.28 14.49 1.03
N VAL A 366 -10.37 14.17 0.11
CA VAL A 366 -10.65 13.38 -1.10
C VAL A 366 -9.59 12.28 -1.20
N ALA A 367 -10.04 11.04 -1.35
CA ALA A 367 -9.18 9.88 -1.61
C ALA A 367 -9.35 9.41 -3.06
N TYR A 368 -8.27 8.87 -3.63
CA TYR A 368 -8.25 8.22 -4.94
C TYR A 368 -7.75 6.79 -4.78
N VAL A 369 -8.54 5.83 -5.24
CA VAL A 369 -8.26 4.40 -5.19
C VAL A 369 -8.00 3.93 -6.61
N SER A 370 -6.79 3.44 -6.88
CA SER A 370 -6.39 2.86 -8.15
C SER A 370 -6.17 1.36 -7.97
N CYS A 371 -6.92 0.53 -8.70
CA CYS A 371 -6.77 -0.93 -8.62
C CYS A 371 -6.24 -1.60 -9.89
N ARG A 372 -6.12 -0.87 -11.01
CA ARG A 372 -5.50 -1.36 -12.27
C ARG A 372 -5.88 -2.79 -12.67
N PHE A 373 -7.15 -3.18 -12.48
CA PHE A 373 -7.61 -4.52 -12.80
C PHE A 373 -7.66 -4.70 -14.32
N HIS A 374 -7.24 -5.86 -14.79
CA HIS A 374 -7.50 -6.26 -16.17
C HIS A 374 -8.90 -6.86 -16.28
N ALA A 375 -9.63 -6.50 -17.33
CA ALA A 375 -10.92 -7.10 -17.62
C ALA A 375 -10.75 -8.62 -17.83
N ASP A 376 -11.52 -9.41 -17.09
CA ASP A 376 -11.59 -10.86 -17.28
C ASP A 376 -12.76 -11.23 -18.23
N ALA A 377 -13.15 -12.51 -18.26
CA ALA A 377 -14.27 -12.97 -19.09
C ALA A 377 -15.61 -12.28 -18.76
N GLY A 378 -15.75 -11.69 -17.56
CA GLY A 378 -16.92 -10.91 -17.13
C GLY A 378 -16.88 -9.43 -17.53
N GLY A 379 -15.79 -8.98 -18.18
CA GLY A 379 -15.61 -7.60 -18.62
C GLY A 379 -15.41 -6.60 -17.47
N THR A 380 -15.50 -5.30 -17.78
CA THR A 380 -15.25 -4.20 -16.83
C THR A 380 -16.39 -3.96 -15.82
N GLY A 381 -17.25 -4.95 -15.61
CA GLY A 381 -18.35 -4.92 -14.64
C GLY A 381 -18.21 -5.92 -13.49
N HIS A 382 -17.23 -6.83 -13.54
CA HIS A 382 -17.11 -7.95 -12.61
C HIS A 382 -15.69 -8.10 -12.05
N LEU A 383 -15.58 -8.46 -10.78
CA LEU A 383 -14.33 -8.63 -10.05
C LEU A 383 -14.09 -10.12 -9.78
N THR A 384 -12.86 -10.59 -10.01
CA THR A 384 -12.40 -11.85 -9.41
C THR A 384 -12.36 -11.73 -7.89
N PHE A 385 -12.29 -12.85 -7.16
CA PHE A 385 -12.10 -12.82 -5.70
C PHE A 385 -10.85 -12.01 -5.29
N GLN A 386 -9.75 -12.14 -6.04
CA GLN A 386 -8.53 -11.37 -5.77
C GLN A 386 -8.75 -9.86 -5.99
N ASN A 387 -9.51 -9.48 -7.02
CA ASN A 387 -9.85 -8.08 -7.26
C ASN A 387 -10.75 -7.52 -6.14
N VAL A 388 -11.70 -8.31 -5.62
CA VAL A 388 -12.50 -7.93 -4.44
C VAL A 388 -11.60 -7.67 -3.23
N HIS A 389 -10.69 -8.60 -2.94
CA HIS A 389 -9.73 -8.46 -1.84
C HIS A 389 -8.87 -7.19 -1.98
N GLY A 390 -8.31 -6.95 -3.18
CA GLY A 390 -7.51 -5.76 -3.46
C GLY A 390 -8.30 -4.46 -3.36
N MET A 391 -9.53 -4.42 -3.89
CA MET A 391 -10.40 -3.24 -3.78
C MET A 391 -10.77 -2.94 -2.32
N PHE A 392 -10.99 -3.97 -1.50
CA PHE A 392 -11.31 -3.80 -0.08
C PHE A 392 -10.12 -3.27 0.71
N HIS A 393 -8.90 -3.74 0.41
CA HIS A 393 -7.67 -3.20 0.96
C HIS A 393 -7.55 -1.68 0.71
N GLU A 394 -7.63 -1.27 -0.56
CA GLU A 394 -7.50 0.14 -0.93
C GLU A 394 -8.65 1.00 -0.37
N PHE A 395 -9.87 0.45 -0.31
CA PHE A 395 -10.98 1.13 0.36
C PHE A 395 -10.68 1.41 1.84
N GLY A 396 -10.02 0.47 2.54
CA GLY A 396 -9.62 0.67 3.92
C GLY A 396 -8.63 1.83 4.08
N HIS A 397 -7.63 1.95 3.19
CA HIS A 397 -6.76 3.13 3.16
C HIS A 397 -7.55 4.42 2.87
N ALA A 398 -8.44 4.40 1.88
CA ALA A 398 -9.25 5.57 1.52
C ALA A 398 -10.11 6.04 2.70
N LEU A 399 -10.76 5.12 3.41
CA LEU A 399 -11.53 5.43 4.60
C LEU A 399 -10.63 5.92 5.74
N ASN A 400 -9.43 5.33 5.90
CA ASN A 400 -8.47 5.81 6.90
C ASN A 400 -8.09 7.28 6.65
N HIS A 401 -7.82 7.65 5.39
CA HIS A 401 -7.50 9.02 4.98
C HIS A 401 -8.64 9.99 5.30
N LEU A 402 -9.91 9.61 5.04
CA LEU A 402 -11.05 10.49 5.30
C LEU A 402 -11.32 10.71 6.80
N LEU A 403 -11.09 9.67 7.61
CA LEU A 403 -11.46 9.65 9.03
C LEU A 403 -10.33 10.06 9.97
N LEU A 404 -9.10 10.24 9.46
CA LEU A 404 -7.97 10.66 10.27
C LEU A 404 -8.25 12.01 10.94
N ARG A 405 -8.11 12.06 12.27
CA ARG A 405 -8.44 13.22 13.10
C ARG A 405 -7.28 14.20 13.25
N THR A 406 -6.06 13.67 13.29
CA THR A 406 -4.82 14.44 13.40
C THR A 406 -4.09 14.33 12.08
N GLY A 407 -3.84 15.47 11.45
CA GLY A 407 -3.23 15.52 10.13
C GLY A 407 -2.33 16.74 10.01
N VAL A 408 -1.20 16.53 9.35
CA VAL A 408 -0.28 17.58 8.95
C VAL A 408 -0.84 18.21 7.67
N PRO A 409 -1.20 19.51 7.64
CA PRO A 409 -1.96 20.07 6.50
C PRO A 409 -1.27 20.00 5.14
N PHE A 410 0.05 19.81 5.10
CA PHE A 410 0.87 19.67 3.89
C PHE A 410 1.19 18.22 3.49
N ARG A 411 0.74 17.21 4.24
CA ARG A 411 0.89 15.79 3.89
C ARG A 411 -0.45 15.13 3.65
N SER A 412 -0.47 14.06 2.86
CA SER A 412 -1.66 13.20 2.80
C SER A 412 -1.92 12.57 4.18
N GLY A 413 -3.17 12.19 4.46
CA GLY A 413 -3.52 11.55 5.73
C GLY A 413 -2.80 10.20 5.91
N LEU A 414 -2.57 9.47 4.81
CA LEU A 414 -1.83 8.21 4.84
C LEU A 414 -0.35 8.40 5.15
N GLU A 415 0.30 9.45 4.63
CA GLU A 415 1.70 9.78 4.96
C GLU A 415 1.90 10.19 6.44
N SER A 416 0.84 10.69 7.05
CA SER A 416 0.82 11.08 8.47
C SER A 416 0.70 9.86 9.40
N LEU A 417 0.26 8.70 8.89
CA LEU A 417 0.18 7.48 9.70
C LEU A 417 1.58 6.92 9.98
N PRO A 418 1.85 6.50 11.22
CA PRO A 418 3.08 5.81 11.52
C PRO A 418 3.05 4.40 10.90
N PRO A 419 4.22 3.83 10.52
CA PRO A 419 4.28 2.56 9.78
C PRO A 419 3.49 1.41 10.41
N GLU A 420 3.47 1.30 11.74
CA GLU A 420 2.73 0.26 12.47
C GLU A 420 1.19 0.39 12.39
N ARG A 421 0.67 1.49 11.85
CA ARG A 421 -0.78 1.71 11.66
C ARG A 421 -1.24 1.66 10.22
N LEU A 422 -0.34 1.92 9.28
CA LEU A 422 -0.67 2.16 7.88
C LEU A 422 -1.55 1.05 7.30
N GLU A 423 -1.22 -0.21 7.60
CA GLU A 423 -1.85 -1.40 7.02
C GLU A 423 -3.00 -1.99 7.85
N VAL A 424 -3.30 -1.42 9.03
CA VAL A 424 -4.25 -2.06 9.96
C VAL A 424 -5.68 -2.01 9.41
N LEU A 425 -6.13 -0.85 8.94
CA LEU A 425 -7.51 -0.70 8.46
C LEU A 425 -7.72 -1.32 7.08
N SER A 426 -6.74 -1.18 6.17
CA SER A 426 -6.76 -1.81 4.84
C SER A 426 -6.91 -3.32 4.94
N MET A 427 -6.04 -3.97 5.71
CA MET A 427 -6.10 -5.42 5.92
C MET A 427 -7.31 -5.87 6.75
N TRP A 428 -7.87 -5.01 7.61
CA TRP A 428 -9.13 -5.31 8.30
C TRP A 428 -10.30 -5.37 7.30
N PHE A 429 -10.33 -4.49 6.30
CA PHE A 429 -11.37 -4.51 5.27
C PHE A 429 -11.30 -5.75 4.36
N GLU A 430 -10.10 -6.21 4.00
CA GLU A 430 -9.89 -7.43 3.21
C GLU A 430 -10.67 -8.63 3.74
N LYS A 431 -10.72 -8.78 5.08
CA LYS A 431 -11.27 -9.94 5.76
C LYS A 431 -12.78 -10.08 5.55
N TRP A 432 -13.46 -9.00 5.21
CA TRP A 432 -14.88 -9.04 4.87
C TRP A 432 -15.18 -9.81 3.59
N ALA A 433 -14.22 -9.98 2.67
CA ALA A 433 -14.39 -10.82 1.49
C ALA A 433 -14.53 -12.32 1.85
N TYR A 434 -14.02 -12.72 3.03
CA TYR A 434 -14.15 -14.07 3.58
C TYR A 434 -15.40 -14.24 4.46
N HIS A 435 -16.09 -13.16 4.82
CA HIS A 435 -17.17 -13.18 5.78
C HIS A 435 -18.48 -13.71 5.14
N PRO A 436 -19.28 -14.57 5.81
CA PRO A 436 -20.54 -15.08 5.26
C PRO A 436 -21.57 -14.00 4.86
N GLU A 437 -21.51 -12.82 5.49
CA GLU A 437 -22.32 -11.66 5.08
C GLU A 437 -22.07 -11.23 3.64
N PHE A 438 -20.86 -11.42 3.11
CA PHE A 438 -20.54 -11.08 1.72
C PHE A 438 -21.33 -11.97 0.75
N ALA A 439 -21.22 -13.30 0.91
CA ALA A 439 -21.96 -14.26 0.10
C ALA A 439 -23.48 -14.03 0.17
N ARG A 440 -24.00 -13.73 1.37
CA ARG A 440 -25.42 -13.43 1.54
C ARG A 440 -25.85 -12.12 0.90
N ARG A 441 -25.05 -11.05 1.02
CA ARG A 441 -25.36 -9.74 0.42
C ARG A 441 -25.38 -9.80 -1.10
N LEU A 442 -24.57 -10.67 -1.70
CA LEU A 442 -24.54 -10.91 -3.13
C LEU A 442 -25.60 -11.92 -3.60
N ALA A 443 -26.42 -12.46 -2.67
CA ALA A 443 -27.46 -13.45 -2.94
C ALA A 443 -26.95 -14.64 -3.79
N LEU A 444 -25.75 -15.14 -3.45
CA LEU A 444 -25.17 -16.28 -4.15
C LEU A 444 -26.08 -17.52 -3.98
N GLY A 445 -26.47 -18.14 -5.09
CA GLY A 445 -27.20 -19.42 -5.06
C GLY A 445 -26.29 -20.58 -4.62
N PRO A 446 -26.84 -21.78 -4.31
CA PRO A 446 -26.07 -22.88 -3.71
C PRO A 446 -24.75 -23.22 -4.44
N GLY A 447 -24.75 -23.23 -5.78
CA GLY A 447 -23.53 -23.48 -6.55
C GLY A 447 -22.51 -22.35 -6.49
N SER A 448 -22.95 -21.08 -6.49
CA SER A 448 -22.05 -19.93 -6.37
C SER A 448 -21.52 -19.75 -4.95
N GLU A 449 -22.29 -20.15 -3.94
CA GLU A 449 -21.86 -20.18 -2.54
C GLU A 449 -20.76 -21.24 -2.32
N GLU A 450 -20.91 -22.43 -2.89
CA GLU A 450 -19.86 -23.46 -2.86
C GLU A 450 -18.56 -22.99 -3.56
N GLN A 451 -18.70 -22.34 -4.72
CA GLN A 451 -17.56 -21.76 -5.45
C GLN A 451 -16.88 -20.64 -4.65
N TRP A 452 -17.64 -19.75 -4.00
CA TRP A 452 -17.10 -18.72 -3.12
C TRP A 452 -16.38 -19.36 -1.92
N ALA A 453 -17.00 -20.32 -1.23
CA ALA A 453 -16.40 -21.00 -0.09
C ALA A 453 -15.09 -21.71 -0.47
N ARG A 454 -15.02 -22.29 -1.67
CA ARG A 454 -13.79 -22.83 -2.24
C ARG A 454 -12.74 -21.75 -2.45
N CYS A 455 -13.10 -20.58 -3.01
CA CYS A 455 -12.17 -19.44 -3.14
C CYS A 455 -11.66 -18.96 -1.78
N VAL A 456 -12.52 -18.88 -0.76
CA VAL A 456 -12.13 -18.53 0.61
C VAL A 456 -11.09 -19.52 1.14
N ARG A 457 -11.33 -20.85 1.01
CA ARG A 457 -10.35 -21.87 1.44
C ARG A 457 -9.02 -21.75 0.70
N ILE A 458 -9.06 -21.55 -0.62
CA ILE A 458 -7.85 -21.34 -1.44
C ILE A 458 -7.07 -20.13 -0.93
N LYS A 459 -7.74 -18.98 -0.74
CA LYS A 459 -7.10 -17.73 -0.35
C LYS A 459 -6.59 -17.76 1.08
N MET A 460 -7.28 -18.43 2.00
CA MET A 460 -6.80 -18.63 3.36
C MET A 460 -5.53 -19.49 3.40
N PHE A 461 -5.48 -20.55 2.57
CA PHE A 461 -4.27 -21.37 2.44
C PHE A 461 -3.11 -20.63 1.77
N GLU A 462 -3.38 -19.87 0.70
CA GLU A 462 -2.39 -18.98 0.07
C GLU A 462 -1.85 -17.95 1.07
N GLY A 463 -2.73 -17.34 1.86
CA GLY A 463 -2.35 -16.44 2.95
C GLY A 463 -1.41 -17.11 3.95
N ARG A 464 -1.78 -18.29 4.46
CA ARG A 464 -0.93 -19.08 5.37
C ARG A 464 0.44 -19.39 4.76
N ALA A 465 0.48 -19.78 3.49
CA ALA A 465 1.73 -20.11 2.79
C ALA A 465 2.64 -18.88 2.59
N GLY A 466 2.06 -17.69 2.42
CA GLY A 466 2.78 -16.43 2.21
C GLY A 466 3.31 -15.76 3.49
N LEU A 467 2.87 -16.17 4.68
CA LEU A 467 3.28 -15.51 5.93
C LEU A 467 4.79 -15.59 6.21
N LEU A 468 5.46 -16.66 5.78
CA LEU A 468 6.92 -16.76 5.93
C LEU A 468 7.64 -15.72 5.09
N GLU A 469 7.21 -15.49 3.85
CA GLU A 469 7.81 -14.45 3.00
C GLU A 469 7.66 -13.08 3.66
N GLN A 470 6.47 -12.74 4.17
CA GLN A 470 6.24 -11.48 4.88
C GLN A 470 7.13 -11.34 6.12
N ALA A 471 7.30 -12.40 6.90
CA ALA A 471 8.13 -12.37 8.10
C ALA A 471 9.63 -12.29 7.80
N VAL A 472 10.13 -13.06 6.81
CA VAL A 472 11.54 -13.02 6.38
C VAL A 472 11.88 -11.66 5.79
N THR A 473 10.99 -11.11 4.95
CA THR A 473 11.20 -9.79 4.35
C THR A 473 11.19 -8.67 5.39
N ALA A 474 10.28 -8.69 6.37
CA ALA A 474 10.28 -7.76 7.49
C ALA A 474 11.55 -7.87 8.34
N ALA A 475 11.99 -9.09 8.67
CA ALA A 475 13.21 -9.32 9.44
C ALA A 475 14.46 -8.85 8.70
N LEU A 476 14.57 -9.14 7.40
CA LEU A 476 15.72 -8.75 6.58
C LEU A 476 15.81 -7.23 6.40
N ASP A 477 14.68 -6.56 6.15
CA ASP A 477 14.60 -5.10 6.04
C ASP A 477 15.05 -4.40 7.33
N LEU A 478 14.52 -4.86 8.46
CA LEU A 478 14.88 -4.32 9.77
C LEU A 478 16.36 -4.59 10.09
N GLU A 479 16.85 -5.81 9.86
CA GLU A 479 18.24 -6.20 10.12
C GLU A 479 19.24 -5.38 9.31
N VAL A 480 19.02 -5.20 8.00
CA VAL A 480 19.97 -4.49 7.13
C VAL A 480 20.03 -2.99 7.46
N HIS A 481 18.88 -2.39 7.84
CA HIS A 481 18.77 -0.95 8.12
C HIS A 481 19.08 -0.56 9.57
N ARG A 482 19.13 -1.52 10.50
CA ARG A 482 19.70 -1.34 11.84
C ARG A 482 21.21 -1.51 11.87
N SER A 483 21.75 -2.33 10.97
CA SER A 483 23.20 -2.59 10.88
C SER A 483 23.96 -1.36 10.39
N ASP A 484 25.10 -1.10 11.00
CA ASP A 484 26.07 -0.05 10.60
C ASP A 484 26.96 -0.50 9.44
N THR A 485 27.09 -1.82 9.24
CA THR A 485 27.99 -2.46 8.29
C THR A 485 27.27 -3.56 7.50
N GLY A 486 27.90 -4.00 6.40
CA GLY A 486 27.41 -5.10 5.56
C GLY A 486 26.20 -4.77 4.69
N GLY A 487 25.91 -5.68 3.76
CA GLY A 487 24.81 -5.60 2.81
C GLY A 487 23.64 -6.54 3.15
N LEU A 488 22.76 -6.74 2.17
CA LEU A 488 21.64 -7.69 2.27
C LEU A 488 22.11 -9.13 2.44
N ARG A 489 23.23 -9.52 1.81
CA ARG A 489 23.81 -10.86 2.01
C ARG A 489 24.18 -11.08 3.47
N ASP A 490 24.92 -10.14 4.06
CA ASP A 490 25.38 -10.27 5.44
C ASP A 490 24.21 -10.31 6.42
N ALA A 491 23.18 -9.48 6.19
CA ALA A 491 21.96 -9.48 6.98
C ALA A 491 21.20 -10.81 6.88
N PHE A 492 21.09 -11.36 5.66
CA PHE A 492 20.46 -12.66 5.43
C PHE A 492 21.24 -13.78 6.12
N ASP A 493 22.56 -13.82 5.99
CA ASP A 493 23.40 -14.86 6.59
C ASP A 493 23.34 -14.82 8.13
N ARG A 494 23.21 -13.63 8.73
CA ARG A 494 22.98 -13.49 10.19
C ARG A 494 21.61 -13.98 10.63
N LEU A 495 20.56 -13.73 9.83
CA LEU A 495 19.23 -14.26 10.12
C LEU A 495 19.18 -15.78 9.92
N ASP A 496 19.82 -16.28 8.87
CA ASP A 496 19.93 -17.72 8.60
C ASP A 496 20.72 -18.44 9.69
N GLY A 497 21.85 -17.89 10.13
CA GLY A 497 22.63 -18.46 11.23
C GLY A 497 21.85 -18.55 12.56
N ARG A 498 20.88 -17.64 12.79
CA ARG A 498 20.05 -17.62 14.01
C ARG A 498 18.80 -18.50 13.90
N TYR A 499 18.11 -18.46 12.77
CA TYR A 499 16.76 -19.01 12.64
C TYR A 499 16.65 -20.12 11.59
N GLY A 500 17.68 -20.32 10.76
CA GLY A 500 17.67 -21.33 9.70
C GLY A 500 16.73 -21.02 8.54
N ILE A 501 16.48 -19.73 8.24
CA ILE A 501 15.55 -19.31 7.17
C ILE A 501 15.94 -19.88 5.80
N GLY A 502 17.22 -20.14 5.56
CA GLY A 502 17.80 -20.71 4.33
C GLY A 502 17.31 -22.12 4.00
N ARG A 503 16.69 -22.81 4.96
CA ARG A 503 16.04 -24.11 4.74
C ARG A 503 14.77 -23.99 3.89
N HIS A 504 14.07 -22.86 4.00
CA HIS A 504 12.76 -22.64 3.41
C HIS A 504 12.78 -21.51 2.36
N TYR A 505 13.67 -20.52 2.53
CA TYR A 505 13.71 -19.30 1.73
C TYR A 505 15.14 -18.96 1.32
N LEU A 506 15.38 -18.56 0.07
CA LEU A 506 16.70 -18.11 -0.40
C LEU A 506 16.75 -16.58 -0.47
N LEU A 507 17.95 -15.99 -0.35
CA LEU A 507 18.09 -14.54 -0.53
C LEU A 507 17.56 -14.07 -1.90
N GLY A 508 17.65 -14.92 -2.92
CA GLY A 508 17.15 -14.60 -4.25
C GLY A 508 15.63 -14.40 -4.27
N ASP A 509 14.89 -15.10 -3.43
CA ASP A 509 13.43 -14.99 -3.33
C ASP A 509 13.00 -13.62 -2.78
N VAL A 510 13.77 -13.01 -1.88
CA VAL A 510 13.42 -11.73 -1.25
C VAL A 510 14.10 -10.49 -1.84
N ALA A 511 15.28 -10.62 -2.47
CA ALA A 511 16.09 -9.46 -2.85
C ALA A 511 15.36 -8.49 -3.79
N ALA A 512 14.49 -9.00 -4.67
CA ALA A 512 13.72 -8.17 -5.60
C ALA A 512 12.77 -7.19 -4.89
N TYR A 513 12.28 -7.53 -3.69
CA TYR A 513 11.36 -6.67 -2.94
C TYR A 513 11.99 -5.36 -2.51
N PHE A 514 13.32 -5.29 -2.35
CA PHE A 514 14.01 -4.05 -1.98
C PHE A 514 14.00 -2.95 -3.06
N THR A 515 13.35 -3.21 -4.20
CA THR A 515 13.05 -2.22 -5.25
C THR A 515 11.62 -1.68 -5.17
N TRP A 516 10.77 -2.21 -4.29
CA TRP A 516 9.36 -1.83 -4.14
C TRP A 516 9.20 -0.51 -3.38
N PRO A 517 8.09 0.23 -3.60
CA PRO A 517 7.88 1.54 -2.99
C PRO A 517 8.06 1.57 -1.47
N MET A 518 7.62 0.55 -0.74
CA MET A 518 7.77 0.50 0.72
C MET A 518 9.25 0.57 1.16
N TYR A 519 10.13 -0.22 0.53
CA TYR A 519 11.55 -0.25 0.86
C TYR A 519 12.31 0.98 0.37
N VAL A 520 11.78 1.64 -0.65
CA VAL A 520 12.32 2.89 -1.18
C VAL A 520 11.92 4.06 -0.29
N ALA A 521 10.65 4.15 0.11
CA ALA A 521 10.09 5.26 0.86
C ALA A 521 10.29 5.14 2.38
N ASN A 522 10.23 3.92 2.93
CA ASN A 522 10.27 3.65 4.37
C ASN A 522 11.24 2.49 4.71
N PRO A 523 12.55 2.62 4.45
CA PRO A 523 13.53 1.57 4.72
C PRO A 523 13.55 1.20 6.21
N GLY A 524 13.50 -0.11 6.50
CA GLY A 524 13.43 -0.66 7.85
C GLY A 524 12.00 -0.76 8.43
N ALA A 525 10.96 -0.39 7.66
CA ALA A 525 9.58 -0.38 8.11
C ALA A 525 8.67 -1.42 7.42
N ASN A 526 9.22 -2.39 6.68
CA ASN A 526 8.43 -3.46 6.06
C ASN A 526 7.70 -4.36 7.07
N PHE A 527 8.08 -4.29 8.36
CA PHE A 527 7.32 -4.93 9.44
C PHE A 527 5.85 -4.45 9.48
N SER A 528 5.54 -3.28 8.93
CA SER A 528 4.19 -2.71 8.82
C SER A 528 3.17 -3.68 8.22
N TYR A 529 3.54 -4.47 7.19
CA TYR A 529 2.64 -5.46 6.61
C TYR A 529 2.34 -6.61 7.58
N LEU A 530 3.36 -7.19 8.21
CA LEU A 530 3.17 -8.27 9.19
C LEU A 530 2.40 -7.77 10.43
N TRP A 531 2.72 -6.55 10.88
CA TRP A 531 2.05 -5.86 11.98
C TRP A 531 0.58 -5.60 11.66
N GLY A 532 0.32 -5.01 10.49
CA GLY A 532 -1.03 -4.78 9.97
C GLY A 532 -1.82 -6.06 9.87
N ALA A 533 -1.22 -7.15 9.39
CA ALA A 533 -1.88 -8.44 9.27
C ALA A 533 -2.26 -9.02 10.63
N ALA A 534 -1.33 -8.97 11.60
CA ALA A 534 -1.56 -9.44 12.97
C ALA A 534 -2.62 -8.59 13.70
N ASP A 535 -2.46 -7.27 13.68
CA ASP A 535 -3.35 -6.36 14.40
C ASP A 535 -4.76 -6.36 13.79
N SER A 536 -4.86 -6.31 12.46
CA SER A 536 -6.15 -6.39 11.78
C SER A 536 -6.85 -7.74 12.03
N ALA A 537 -6.12 -8.86 12.10
CA ALA A 537 -6.69 -10.16 12.46
C ALA A 537 -7.20 -10.18 13.92
N GLY A 538 -6.42 -9.63 14.85
CA GLY A 538 -6.83 -9.48 16.25
C GLY A 538 -8.09 -8.63 16.39
N LYS A 539 -8.14 -7.49 15.70
CA LYS A 539 -9.31 -6.58 15.69
C LYS A 539 -10.53 -7.20 14.99
N PHE A 540 -10.33 -7.93 13.89
CA PHE A 540 -11.42 -8.58 13.15
C PHE A 540 -12.06 -9.75 13.90
N ALA A 541 -11.36 -10.37 14.86
CA ALA A 541 -11.89 -11.48 15.66
C ALA A 541 -13.21 -11.11 16.38
N ALA A 542 -13.38 -9.85 16.79
CA ALA A 542 -14.61 -9.37 17.41
C ALA A 542 -15.81 -9.30 16.44
N PHE A 543 -15.56 -9.25 15.12
CA PHE A 543 -16.57 -9.11 14.07
C PHE A 543 -16.90 -10.43 13.37
N ARG A 544 -15.96 -11.38 13.38
CA ARG A 544 -15.94 -12.58 12.52
C ARG A 544 -17.21 -13.44 12.53
N GLU A 545 -17.88 -13.53 13.67
CA GLU A 545 -19.07 -14.37 13.86
C GLU A 545 -20.38 -13.57 13.88
N LEU A 546 -20.32 -12.27 13.60
CA LEU A 546 -21.43 -11.35 13.80
C LEU A 546 -22.05 -10.93 12.47
N SER A 547 -23.37 -10.91 12.43
CA SER A 547 -24.07 -10.27 11.32
C SER A 547 -23.94 -8.75 11.33
N LEU A 548 -24.12 -8.11 10.17
CA LEU A 548 -24.12 -6.65 10.08
C LEU A 548 -25.22 -6.02 10.94
N ALA A 549 -26.35 -6.72 11.10
CA ALA A 549 -27.43 -6.30 11.99
C ALA A 549 -26.99 -6.29 13.47
N GLU A 550 -26.33 -7.34 13.94
CA GLU A 550 -25.84 -7.41 15.31
C GLU A 550 -24.69 -6.42 15.57
N ILE A 551 -23.84 -6.14 14.57
CA ILE A 551 -22.79 -5.12 14.67
C ILE A 551 -23.40 -3.73 14.83
N THR A 552 -24.45 -3.42 14.05
CA THR A 552 -25.17 -2.14 14.13
C THR A 552 -25.72 -1.87 15.53
N THR A 553 -26.10 -2.92 16.28
CA THR A 553 -26.58 -2.80 17.66
C THR A 553 -25.47 -2.66 18.72
N ARG A 554 -24.20 -2.74 18.32
CA ARG A 554 -23.02 -2.70 19.20
C ARG A 554 -22.04 -1.58 18.83
N PRO A 555 -22.40 -0.32 19.11
CA PRO A 555 -21.56 0.83 18.78
C PRO A 555 -20.22 0.85 19.52
N ASP A 556 -20.06 0.06 20.58
CA ASP A 556 -18.80 -0.14 21.29
C ASP A 556 -17.73 -0.85 20.44
N LEU A 557 -18.12 -1.70 19.49
CA LEU A 557 -17.19 -2.37 18.57
C LEU A 557 -16.39 -1.38 17.72
N ARG A 558 -16.97 -0.20 17.40
CA ARG A 558 -16.26 0.87 16.69
C ARG A 558 -14.99 1.32 17.43
N ARG A 559 -14.96 1.23 18.77
CA ARG A 559 -13.81 1.66 19.58
C ARG A 559 -12.57 0.81 19.32
N ILE A 560 -12.74 -0.45 18.91
CA ILE A 560 -11.63 -1.35 18.53
C ILE A 560 -10.79 -0.75 17.40
N LEU A 561 -11.43 0.00 16.49
CA LEU A 561 -10.79 0.63 15.33
C LEU A 561 -10.42 2.11 15.58
N ALA A 562 -10.74 2.66 16.75
CA ALA A 562 -10.43 4.06 17.05
C ALA A 562 -8.94 4.43 16.87
N PRO A 563 -7.96 3.57 17.26
CA PRO A 563 -6.54 3.87 17.05
C PRO A 563 -6.13 4.02 15.59
N CYS A 564 -6.89 3.48 14.63
CA CYS A 564 -6.60 3.65 13.20
C CYS A 564 -6.78 5.10 12.74
N PHE A 565 -7.58 5.90 13.46
CA PHE A 565 -7.98 7.26 13.04
C PHE A 565 -7.26 8.38 13.79
N ASP A 566 -6.24 8.02 14.58
CA ASP A 566 -5.47 8.96 15.38
C ASP A 566 -4.00 8.52 15.36
N ALA A 567 -3.16 9.28 14.66
CA ALA A 567 -1.73 8.97 14.51
C ALA A 567 -0.94 9.12 15.83
N ASP A 568 -1.51 9.82 16.82
CA ASP A 568 -0.82 10.18 18.07
C ASP A 568 -1.18 9.28 19.24
N THR A 569 -2.28 8.53 19.13
CA THR A 569 -2.65 7.51 20.13
C THR A 569 -1.45 6.58 20.38
N PRO A 570 -1.18 6.11 21.60
CA PRO A 570 -0.17 5.07 21.84
C PRO A 570 -0.51 3.79 21.06
N ALA A 571 0.50 3.13 20.47
CA ALA A 571 0.28 1.84 19.81
C ALA A 571 0.53 0.69 20.79
N GLU A 572 -0.32 -0.33 20.74
CA GLU A 572 -0.07 -1.59 21.43
C GLU A 572 0.60 -2.57 20.47
N VAL A 573 1.56 -3.34 20.97
CA VAL A 573 2.19 -4.41 20.18
C VAL A 573 1.16 -5.53 19.99
N PRO A 574 0.73 -5.84 18.75
CA PRO A 574 -0.23 -6.90 18.52
C PRO A 574 0.40 -8.27 18.79
N ALA A 575 -0.43 -9.24 19.18
CA ALA A 575 0.00 -10.63 19.24
C ALA A 575 0.31 -11.12 17.82
N SER A 576 1.58 -11.43 17.55
CA SER A 576 2.03 -11.89 16.24
C SER A 576 1.28 -13.15 15.79
N GLU A 577 0.84 -14.00 16.73
CA GLU A 577 0.10 -15.23 16.47
C GLU A 577 -1.32 -14.99 15.93
N ALA A 578 -1.86 -13.78 16.05
CA ALA A 578 -3.23 -13.48 15.62
C ALA A 578 -3.46 -13.73 14.13
N VAL A 579 -2.51 -13.34 13.28
CA VAL A 579 -2.58 -13.59 11.83
C VAL A 579 -2.47 -15.09 11.53
N PHE A 580 -1.59 -15.80 12.24
CA PHE A 580 -1.42 -17.25 12.08
C PHE A 580 -2.65 -18.02 12.55
N ARG A 581 -3.36 -17.58 13.59
CA ARG A 581 -4.63 -18.18 14.00
C ARG A 581 -5.74 -18.00 12.97
N LEU A 582 -5.78 -16.84 12.30
CA LEU A 582 -6.78 -16.56 11.28
C LEU A 582 -6.58 -17.43 10.03
N TYR A 583 -5.36 -17.47 9.50
CA TYR A 583 -5.05 -18.22 8.28
C TYR A 583 -4.74 -19.71 8.53
N GLY A 584 -4.23 -20.03 9.71
CA GLY A 584 -3.81 -21.38 10.12
C GLY A 584 -4.95 -22.38 10.26
N SER A 585 -6.21 -21.93 10.33
CA SER A 585 -7.36 -22.84 10.32
C SER A 585 -7.61 -23.50 8.96
N SER A 586 -6.99 -23.00 7.89
CA SER A 586 -7.15 -23.56 6.54
C SER A 586 -6.07 -24.62 6.28
N ALA A 587 -6.40 -25.88 6.52
CA ALA A 587 -5.61 -27.01 6.03
C ALA A 587 -5.80 -27.18 4.51
N LEU A 588 -4.76 -27.66 3.84
CA LEU A 588 -4.82 -28.03 2.43
C LEU A 588 -5.80 -29.19 2.24
N THR A 589 -5.72 -30.21 3.10
CA THR A 589 -6.64 -31.35 3.12
C THR A 589 -7.38 -31.39 4.45
N GLY A 590 -8.64 -30.98 4.44
CA GLY A 590 -9.50 -30.79 5.62
C GLY A 590 -10.35 -29.54 5.45
#